data_AF-A0A1C6ESP6-F1
#
_entry.id   AF-A0A1C6ESP6-F1
#
_cell.length_a   1.000
_cell.length_b   1.000
_cell.length_c   1.000
_cell.angle_alpha   90.00
_cell.angle_beta   90.00
_cell.angle_gamma   90.00
#
_symmetry.space_group_name_H-M   'P 1'
#
loop_
_entity.id
_entity.type
_entity.pdbx_description
1 polymer ?
#
loop_
_entity_poly.entity_id
_entity_poly.type
_entity_poly.pdbx_seq_one_letter_code
_entity_poly.pdbx_strand_id
1 'polypeptide(L)'
;MNSDTSFDISTNSNPVQTVAQPKEDNEMLRATDKITALYCRLSVEDTKEDKKNGKEDLSNSIQNQKAMLLQYARDNRFPSPTFFIDDGYSGVNYAGVR
;
A
#
# COMPACT_ATOMS: atom_id res chain seq x y z
N MET A 1 67.49 -40.50 34.42
CA MET A 1 66.17 -41.07 34.12
C MET A 1 65.30 -39.89 33.75
N ASN A 2 65.04 -39.70 32.46
CA ASN A 2 64.35 -38.53 31.94
C ASN A 2 63.00 -39.02 31.45
N SER A 3 61.93 -38.69 32.16
CA SER A 3 60.57 -39.04 31.76
C SER A 3 59.95 -37.82 31.07
N ASP A 4 60.06 -37.78 29.74
CA ASP A 4 59.31 -36.83 28.92
C ASP A 4 57.83 -37.25 28.89
N THR A 5 57.04 -36.65 29.78
CA THR A 5 55.58 -36.72 29.72
C THR A 5 55.09 -35.82 28.61
N SER A 6 54.86 -36.41 27.44
CA SER A 6 54.17 -35.78 26.31
C SER A 6 52.71 -35.54 26.69
N PHE A 7 52.32 -34.28 26.87
CA PHE A 7 50.93 -33.89 27.05
C PHE A 7 50.23 -33.89 25.69
N ASP A 8 49.31 -34.83 25.51
CA ASP A 8 48.54 -35.02 24.28
C ASP A 8 47.49 -33.90 24.17
N ILE A 9 47.82 -32.80 23.46
CA ILE A 9 46.89 -31.72 23.19
C ILE A 9 46.03 -32.16 22.01
N SER A 10 44.78 -32.55 22.28
CA SER A 10 43.78 -32.81 21.25
C SER A 10 43.50 -31.53 20.46
N THR A 11 43.88 -31.50 19.18
CA THR A 11 43.75 -30.35 18.26
C THR A 11 42.35 -30.20 17.64
N ASN A 12 41.35 -30.95 18.12
CA ASN A 12 40.01 -30.93 17.56
C ASN A 12 39.22 -29.72 18.08
N SER A 13 39.34 -28.60 17.36
CA SER A 13 38.46 -27.44 17.54
C SER A 13 37.05 -27.76 17.08
N ASN A 14 36.05 -27.45 17.90
CA ASN A 14 34.64 -27.47 17.48
C ASN A 14 34.43 -26.50 16.30
N PRO A 15 33.66 -26.87 15.26
CA PRO A 15 33.35 -25.95 14.19
C PRO A 15 32.60 -24.74 14.76
N VAL A 16 33.09 -23.54 14.45
CA VAL A 16 32.41 -22.28 14.78
C VAL A 16 31.04 -22.30 14.12
N GLN A 17 29.97 -22.33 14.92
CA GLN A 17 28.62 -22.10 14.41
C GLN A 17 28.56 -20.67 13.86
N THR A 18 28.31 -20.54 12.56
CA THR A 18 28.10 -19.24 11.95
C THR A 18 26.84 -18.61 12.54
N VAL A 19 26.96 -17.35 12.97
CA VAL A 19 25.82 -16.58 13.47
C VAL A 19 24.76 -16.52 12.37
N ALA A 20 23.50 -16.81 12.71
CA ALA A 20 22.39 -16.73 11.77
C ALA A 20 22.39 -15.36 11.08
N GLN A 21 22.32 -15.35 9.75
CA GLN A 21 22.24 -14.10 8.99
C GLN A 21 21.05 -13.28 9.50
N PRO A 22 21.23 -11.97 9.76
CA PRO A 22 20.09 -11.12 10.08
C PRO A 22 19.11 -11.23 8.92
N LYS A 23 17.89 -11.68 9.21
CA LYS A 23 16.80 -11.67 8.24
C LYS A 23 16.52 -10.20 7.97
N GLU A 24 16.87 -9.73 6.79
CA GLU A 24 16.43 -8.42 6.32
C GLU A 24 14.92 -8.51 6.11
N ASP A 25 14.15 -7.93 7.03
CA ASP A 25 12.69 -7.88 6.96
C ASP A 25 12.26 -6.91 5.84
N ASN A 26 12.33 -7.40 4.60
CA ASN A 26 12.03 -6.69 3.36
C ASN A 26 10.54 -6.27 3.24
N GLU A 27 9.70 -6.68 4.20
CA GLU A 27 8.30 -6.26 4.33
C GLU A 27 8.16 -4.77 4.67
N MET A 28 9.07 -4.22 5.49
CA MET A 28 9.03 -2.80 5.90
C MET A 28 9.39 -1.83 4.76
N LEU A 29 10.09 -2.30 3.72
CA LEU A 29 10.43 -1.48 2.54
C LEU A 29 9.20 -1.19 1.67
N ARG A 30 8.20 -2.09 1.67
CA ARG A 30 6.91 -1.86 0.99
C ARG A 30 5.97 -0.94 1.76
N ALA A 31 6.14 -0.84 3.08
CA ALA A 31 5.32 0.01 3.94
C ALA A 31 5.53 1.53 3.68
N THR A 32 6.60 1.90 2.97
CA THR A 32 6.88 3.29 2.56
C THR A 32 6.41 3.65 1.16
N ASP A 33 5.82 2.72 0.40
CA ASP A 33 5.31 3.00 -0.94
C ASP A 33 4.08 3.92 -0.84
N LYS A 34 4.30 5.22 -1.06
CA LYS A 34 3.23 6.22 -1.05
C LYS A 34 2.24 5.90 -2.16
N ILE A 35 0.97 5.78 -1.78
CA ILE A 35 -0.14 5.64 -2.72
C ILE A 35 -0.77 6.99 -3.05
N THR A 36 -1.39 7.07 -4.23
CA THR A 36 -2.26 8.18 -4.60
C THR A 36 -3.70 7.72 -4.51
N ALA A 37 -4.43 8.18 -3.51
CA ALA A 37 -5.84 7.86 -3.35
C ALA A 37 -6.70 8.65 -4.34
N LEU A 38 -7.44 7.96 -5.18
CA LEU A 38 -8.41 8.52 -6.12
C LEU A 38 -9.82 8.18 -5.63
N TYR A 39 -10.56 9.17 -5.15
CA TYR A 39 -11.89 8.96 -4.57
C TYR A 39 -12.99 9.26 -5.60
N CYS A 40 -13.93 8.33 -5.78
CA CYS A 40 -15.10 8.48 -6.65
C CYS A 40 -16.39 8.31 -5.82
N ARG A 41 -17.38 9.16 -6.07
CA ARG A 41 -18.68 9.13 -5.38
C ARG A 41 -19.76 9.64 -6.33
N LEU A 42 -20.96 9.08 -6.22
CA LEU A 42 -22.17 9.68 -6.77
C LEU A 42 -22.91 10.41 -5.66
N SER A 43 -23.34 11.65 -5.92
CA SER A 43 -24.31 12.30 -5.06
C SER A 43 -25.71 11.72 -5.31
N VAL A 44 -26.63 11.92 -4.37
CA VAL A 44 -28.03 11.52 -4.55
C VAL A 44 -28.64 12.28 -5.73
N GLU A 45 -28.20 13.52 -5.94
CA GLU A 45 -28.61 14.36 -7.06
C GLU A 45 -28.12 13.80 -8.40
N ASP A 46 -26.94 13.17 -8.45
CA ASP A 46 -26.40 12.54 -9.67
C ASP A 46 -27.15 11.26 -10.07
N THR A 47 -27.87 10.64 -9.13
CA THR A 47 -28.73 9.47 -9.41
C THR A 47 -30.06 9.84 -10.03
N LYS A 48 -30.46 11.11 -9.95
CA LYS A 48 -31.72 11.58 -10.54
C LYS A 48 -31.50 11.85 -12.03
N GLU A 49 -32.12 11.04 -12.87
CA GLU A 49 -32.12 11.20 -14.33
C GLU A 49 -32.79 12.52 -14.81
N ASP A 50 -33.37 13.29 -13.89
CA ASP A 50 -34.20 14.47 -14.15
C ASP A 50 -33.45 15.66 -14.78
N LYS A 51 -32.12 15.63 -14.89
CA LYS A 51 -31.33 16.67 -15.56
C LYS A 51 -31.06 16.35 -17.03
N LYS A 52 -32.11 16.17 -17.83
CA LYS A 52 -32.01 16.14 -19.29
C LYS A 52 -32.20 17.53 -19.90
N ASN A 53 -31.18 18.37 -19.79
CA ASN A 53 -30.95 19.43 -20.81
C ASN A 53 -30.08 18.90 -21.98
N GLY A 54 -30.10 17.59 -22.24
CA GLY A 54 -29.50 16.97 -23.43
C GLY A 54 -27.97 16.94 -23.47
N LYS A 55 -27.27 17.41 -22.43
CA LYS A 55 -25.82 17.24 -22.28
C LYS A 55 -25.57 16.16 -21.25
N GLU A 56 -24.95 15.08 -21.69
CA GLU A 56 -24.47 13.99 -20.85
C GLU A 56 -23.50 14.57 -19.83
N ASP A 57 -23.90 14.66 -18.56
CA ASP A 57 -23.02 15.16 -17.52
C ASP A 57 -21.97 14.09 -17.20
N LEU A 58 -20.74 14.37 -17.60
CA LEU A 58 -19.58 13.50 -17.41
C LEU A 58 -19.35 13.18 -15.91
N SER A 59 -19.90 13.97 -14.97
CA SER A 59 -19.82 13.64 -13.54
C SER A 59 -20.76 12.51 -13.09
N ASN A 60 -21.82 12.20 -13.83
CA ASN A 60 -22.88 11.28 -13.40
C ASN A 60 -22.52 9.79 -13.58
N SER A 61 -21.25 9.48 -13.84
CA SER A 61 -20.77 8.12 -14.02
C SER A 61 -19.47 7.91 -13.25
N ILE A 62 -19.47 6.96 -12.30
CA ILE A 62 -18.26 6.50 -11.60
C ILE A 62 -17.17 6.10 -12.60
N GLN A 63 -17.53 5.50 -13.74
CA GLN A 63 -16.57 5.09 -14.76
C GLN A 63 -15.89 6.30 -15.40
N ASN A 64 -16.65 7.35 -15.69
CA ASN A 64 -16.07 8.56 -16.26
C ASN A 64 -15.22 9.33 -15.21
N GLN A 65 -15.67 9.40 -13.95
CA GLN A 65 -14.87 9.94 -12.85
C GLN A 65 -13.52 9.21 -12.72
N LYS A 66 -13.53 7.87 -12.75
CA LYS A 66 -12.31 7.06 -12.72
C LYS A 66 -11.37 7.40 -13.88
N ALA A 67 -11.90 7.48 -15.10
CA ALA A 67 -11.10 7.79 -16.27
C ALA A 67 -10.42 9.17 -16.15
N MET A 68 -11.16 10.19 -15.73
CA MET A 68 -10.63 11.54 -15.52
C MET A 68 -9.55 11.60 -14.43
N LEU A 69 -9.81 11.00 -13.27
CA LEU A 69 -8.87 10.99 -12.14
C LEU A 69 -7.60 10.20 -12.45
N LEU A 70 -7.73 9.06 -13.13
CA LEU A 70 -6.57 8.29 -13.56
C LEU A 70 -5.73 9.05 -14.57
N GLN A 71 -6.37 9.71 -15.53
CA GLN A 71 -5.66 10.51 -16.52
C GLN A 71 -4.87 11.64 -15.84
N TYR A 72 -5.51 12.38 -14.93
CA TYR A 72 -4.84 13.42 -14.16
C TYR A 72 -3.66 12.90 -13.35
N ALA A 73 -3.82 11.76 -12.66
CA ALA A 73 -2.75 11.15 -11.89
C ALA A 73 -1.57 10.73 -12.78
N ARG A 74 -1.84 10.19 -13.98
CA ARG A 74 -0.79 9.82 -14.95
C ARG A 74 -0.06 11.03 -15.50
N ASP A 75 -0.79 12.06 -15.90
CA ASP A 75 -0.20 13.28 -16.48
C ASP A 75 0.71 14.01 -15.48
N ASN A 76 0.38 13.91 -14.18
CA ASN A 76 1.17 14.49 -13.09
C ASN A 76 2.15 13.49 -12.44
N ARG A 77 2.28 12.27 -12.98
CA ARG A 77 3.20 11.21 -12.49
C ARG A 77 3.02 10.87 -11.02
N PHE A 78 1.78 10.85 -10.55
CA PHE A 78 1.48 10.45 -9.19
C PHE A 78 1.67 8.93 -9.00
N PRO A 79 2.35 8.50 -7.93
CA PRO A 79 2.70 7.10 -7.72
C PRO A 79 1.50 6.28 -7.27
N SER A 80 1.47 5.01 -7.67
CA SER A 80 0.52 3.99 -7.22
C SER A 80 -0.93 4.47 -7.06
N PRO A 81 -1.61 4.92 -8.15
CA PRO A 81 -3.00 5.36 -8.07
C PRO A 81 -3.93 4.22 -7.64
N THR A 82 -4.70 4.45 -6.58
CA THR A 82 -5.62 3.48 -5.98
C THR A 82 -7.01 4.09 -5.84
N PHE A 83 -8.02 3.40 -6.35
CA PHE A 83 -9.39 3.90 -6.32
C PHE A 83 -10.14 3.53 -5.04
N PHE A 84 -10.84 4.51 -4.49
CA PHE A 84 -11.79 4.36 -3.38
C PHE A 84 -13.15 4.84 -3.87
N ILE A 85 -14.17 4.00 -3.77
CA ILE A 85 -15.48 4.27 -4.37
C ILE A 85 -16.52 4.25 -3.25
N ASP A 86 -17.33 5.30 -3.19
CA ASP A 86 -18.52 5.37 -2.36
C ASP A 86 -19.73 5.04 -3.25
N ASP A 87 -20.42 3.95 -2.92
CA ASP A 87 -21.59 3.43 -3.63
C ASP A 87 -22.92 3.96 -3.06
N GLY A 88 -22.89 5.04 -2.28
CA GLY A 88 -24.09 5.68 -1.72
C GLY A 88 -24.20 5.61 -0.21
N TYR A 89 -23.10 5.39 0.52
CA TYR A 89 -23.14 5.59 1.97
C TYR A 89 -23.20 7.09 2.24
N SER A 90 -24.27 7.55 2.90
CA SER A 90 -24.47 8.98 3.13
C SER A 90 -23.28 9.56 3.90
N GLY A 91 -22.51 10.46 3.28
CA GLY A 91 -21.36 11.15 3.87
C GLY A 91 -21.68 12.09 5.05
N VAL A 92 -22.77 11.87 5.78
CA VAL A 92 -23.22 12.64 6.95
C VAL A 92 -22.74 12.05 8.29
N ASN A 93 -21.91 11.00 8.28
CA ASN A 93 -21.51 10.32 9.53
C ASN A 93 -20.17 10.79 10.13
N TYR A 94 -19.69 11.99 9.81
CA TYR A 94 -18.71 12.69 10.68
C TYR A 94 -19.45 13.62 11.67
N ALA A 95 -20.38 13.06 12.44
CA ALA A 95 -20.85 13.72 13.65
C ALA A 95 -19.73 13.54 14.70
N GLY A 96 -19.01 14.63 14.97
CA GLY A 96 -17.82 14.67 15.80
C GLY A 96 -17.95 13.88 17.10
N VAL A 97 -16.92 13.08 17.39
CA VAL A 97 -16.62 12.61 18.73
C VAL A 97 -16.46 13.84 19.62
N ARG A 98 -17.38 14.01 20.56
CA ARG A 98 -17.18 14.78 21.79
C ARG A 98 -17.43 13.87 22.97
#